data_AF-A0AAN1WKV7-F1
#
_entry.id   AF-A0AAN1WKV7-F1
#
_cell.length_a   1.000
_cell.length_b   1.000
_cell.length_c   1.000
_cell.angle_alpha   90.00
_cell.angle_beta   90.00
_cell.angle_gamma   90.00
#
_symmetry.space_group_name_H-M   'P 1'
#
loop_
_entity.id
_entity.type
_entity.pdbx_description
1 polymer ?
#
loop_
_entity_poly.entity_id
_entity_poly.type
_entity_poly.pdbx_seq_one_letter_code
_entity_poly.pdbx_strand_id
1 'polypeptide(L)'
;MPLVCSSLVDVIRTRKAMQTAFEVGDWDGVKACDERLGRMLDAAFSDDNRDNTALVAELEKVLAMYARVVTYLPEATAQRWLCATQTP
;
A
#
# COMPACT_ATOMS: atom_id res chain seq x y z
N MET A 1 -17.26 -15.83 15.31
CA MET A 1 -16.90 -14.66 14.49
C MET A 1 -15.40 -14.49 14.61
N PRO A 2 -14.61 -14.73 13.55
CA PRO A 2 -13.19 -14.47 13.61
C PRO A 2 -13.02 -12.96 13.81
N LEU A 3 -12.44 -12.57 14.95
CA LEU A 3 -12.09 -11.19 15.22
C LEU A 3 -11.08 -10.77 14.15
N VAL A 4 -11.48 -9.86 13.27
CA VAL A 4 -10.58 -9.33 12.24
C VAL A 4 -9.39 -8.70 12.97
N CYS A 5 -8.19 -9.26 12.77
CA CYS A 5 -6.98 -8.74 13.40
C CYS A 5 -6.83 -7.25 13.11
N SER A 6 -6.53 -6.46 14.15
CA SER A 6 -6.38 -5.00 14.04
C SER A 6 -5.33 -4.62 12.98
N SER A 7 -4.29 -5.44 12.85
CA SER A 7 -3.25 -5.33 11.84
C SER A 7 -3.81 -5.39 10.41
N LEU A 8 -4.72 -6.32 10.12
CA LEU A 8 -5.40 -6.43 8.82
C LEU A 8 -6.31 -5.23 8.54
N VAL A 9 -7.01 -4.71 9.56
CA VAL A 9 -7.84 -3.52 9.41
C VAL A 9 -7.00 -2.31 8.99
N ASP A 10 -5.80 -2.15 9.56
CA ASP A 10 -4.91 -1.05 9.23
C ASP A 10 -4.29 -1.17 7.83
N VAL A 11 -4.02 -2.40 7.36
CA VAL A 11 -3.67 -2.66 5.96
C VAL A 11 -4.81 -2.22 5.03
N ILE A 12 -6.05 -2.63 5.32
CA ILE A 12 -7.22 -2.28 4.51
C ILE A 12 -7.41 -0.76 4.45
N ARG A 13 -7.30 -0.08 5.60
CA ARG A 13 -7.43 1.39 5.67
C ARG A 13 -6.36 2.09 4.85
N THR A 14 -5.11 1.65 4.98
CA THR A 14 -3.98 2.24 4.26
C THR A 14 -4.12 2.02 2.75
N ARG A 15 -4.52 0.81 2.32
CA ARG A 15 -4.83 0.53 0.91
C ARG A 15 -5.95 1.43 0.36
N LYS A 16 -7.02 1.63 1.13
CA LYS A 16 -8.12 2.53 0.72
C LYS A 16 -7.65 3.98 0.60
N ALA A 17 -6.84 4.47 1.54
CA ALA A 17 -6.26 5.81 1.45
C ALA A 17 -5.36 5.96 0.21
N MET A 18 -4.54 4.95 -0.09
CA MET A 18 -3.71 4.91 -1.30
C MET A 18 -4.56 4.97 -2.57
N GLN A 19 -5.67 4.22 -2.59
CA GLN A 19 -6.61 4.23 -3.70
C GLN A 19 -7.22 5.62 -3.90
N THR A 20 -7.66 6.27 -2.83
CA THR A 20 -8.19 7.64 -2.91
C THR A 20 -7.13 8.62 -3.41
N ALA A 21 -5.90 8.55 -2.91
CA ALA A 21 -4.80 9.40 -3.37
C ALA A 21 -4.53 9.20 -4.87
N PHE A 22 -4.55 7.96 -5.35
CA PHE A 22 -4.41 7.64 -6.77
C PHE A 22 -5.57 8.20 -7.61
N GLU A 23 -6.82 8.06 -7.16
CA GLU A 23 -7.99 8.54 -7.88
C GLU A 23 -8.02 10.06 -8.04
N VAL A 24 -7.45 10.81 -7.10
CA VAL A 24 -7.32 12.28 -7.18
C VAL A 24 -6.00 12.75 -7.82
N GLY A 25 -5.12 11.83 -8.23
CA GLY A 25 -3.82 12.14 -8.82
C GLY A 25 -2.77 12.66 -7.83
N ASP A 26 -2.99 12.48 -6.52
CA ASP A 26 -2.03 12.81 -5.46
C ASP A 26 -0.96 11.72 -5.35
N TRP A 27 0.05 11.81 -6.22
CA TRP A 27 1.13 10.84 -6.26
C TRP A 27 2.00 10.87 -5.00
N ASP A 28 2.23 12.03 -4.39
CA ASP A 28 2.99 12.12 -3.15
C ASP A 28 2.24 11.43 -1.99
N GLY A 29 0.90 11.55 -1.96
CA GLY A 29 0.03 10.78 -1.08
C GLY A 29 0.09 9.27 -1.34
N VAL A 30 0.14 8.84 -2.61
CA VAL A 30 0.34 7.42 -2.98
C VAL A 30 1.67 6.89 -2.43
N LYS A 31 2.76 7.67 -2.55
CA LYS A 31 4.08 7.29 -2.03
C LYS A 31 4.11 7.23 -0.49
N ALA A 32 3.49 8.19 0.20
CA ALA A 32 3.39 8.14 1.66
C ALA A 32 2.58 6.93 2.15
N CYS A 33 1.53 6.55 1.40
CA CYS A 33 0.75 5.35 1.69
C CYS A 33 1.55 4.07 1.45
N ASP A 34 2.38 4.02 0.41
CA ASP A 34 3.28 2.87 0.12
C ASP A 34 4.21 2.57 1.30
N GLU A 35 4.94 3.56 1.79
CA GLU A 35 5.83 3.40 2.95
C GLU A 35 5.09 2.93 4.21
N ARG A 36 3.86 3.43 4.39
CA ARG A 36 3.01 3.03 5.52
C ARG A 36 2.48 1.61 5.34
N LEU A 37 2.12 1.23 4.12
CA LEU A 37 1.55 -0.07 3.80
C LEU A 37 2.56 -1.19 4.06
N GLY A 38 3.83 -0.98 3.70
CA GLY A 38 4.92 -1.92 4.03
C GLY A 38 4.99 -2.23 5.52
N ARG A 39 5.01 -1.18 6.37
CA ARG A 39 5.03 -1.36 7.84
C ARG A 39 3.80 -2.09 8.38
N MET A 40 2.62 -1.85 7.80
CA MET A 40 1.38 -2.51 8.24
C MET A 40 1.32 -3.96 7.79
N LEU A 41 1.86 -4.28 6.61
CA LEU A 41 1.99 -5.65 6.14
C LEU A 41 2.95 -6.44 7.02
N ASP A 42 4.11 -5.88 7.37
CA ASP A 42 5.06 -6.53 8.29
C ASP A 42 4.41 -6.84 9.65
N ALA A 43 3.62 -5.90 10.18
CA ALA A 43 2.87 -6.09 11.42
C ALA A 43 1.78 -7.17 11.28
N ALA A 44 1.05 -7.19 10.16
CA ALA A 44 0.02 -8.20 9.89
C ALA A 44 0.61 -9.60 9.68
N PHE A 45 1.81 -9.71 9.10
CA PHE A 45 2.53 -10.98 9.00
C PHE A 45 3.12 -11.43 10.33
N SER A 46 3.45 -10.51 11.22
CA SER A 46 4.01 -10.85 12.55
C SER A 46 2.93 -11.11 13.62
N ASP A 47 1.64 -11.01 13.27
CA ASP A 47 0.51 -11.27 14.17
C ASP A 47 0.24 -12.79 14.30
N ASP A 48 0.42 -13.32 15.51
CA ASP A 48 0.22 -14.75 15.82
C ASP A 48 -1.22 -15.24 15.57
N ASN A 49 -2.20 -14.33 15.60
CA ASN A 49 -3.62 -14.64 15.37
C ASN A 49 -4.09 -14.31 13.95
N ARG A 50 -3.17 -14.02 13.03
CA ARG A 50 -3.51 -13.56 11.68
C ARG A 50 -4.43 -14.52 10.93
N ASP A 51 -5.44 -13.94 10.29
CA ASP A 51 -6.24 -14.64 9.29
C ASP A 51 -5.48 -14.65 7.95
N ASN A 52 -4.76 -15.75 7.69
CA ASN A 52 -3.96 -15.91 6.48
C ASN A 52 -4.80 -15.75 5.20
N THR A 53 -6.02 -16.27 5.17
CA THR A 53 -6.87 -16.20 3.98
C THR A 53 -7.28 -14.76 3.70
N ALA A 54 -7.70 -14.03 4.73
CA ALA A 54 -8.08 -12.64 4.58
C ALA A 54 -6.87 -11.74 4.26
N LEU A 55 -5.68 -12.03 4.83
CA LEU A 55 -4.45 -11.31 4.54
C LEU A 55 -3.99 -11.52 3.09
N VAL A 56 -4.02 -12.76 2.58
CA VAL A 56 -3.71 -13.06 1.17
C VAL A 56 -4.69 -12.35 0.23
N ALA A 57 -5.98 -12.37 0.53
CA ALA A 57 -6.98 -11.66 -0.28
C ALA A 57 -6.76 -10.14 -0.30
N GLU A 58 -6.27 -9.54 0.79
CA GLU A 58 -5.90 -8.11 0.77
C GLU A 58 -4.57 -7.85 0.07
N LEU A 59 -3.59 -8.75 0.14
CA LEU A 59 -2.35 -8.65 -0.62
C LEU A 59 -2.60 -8.63 -2.13
N GLU A 60 -3.52 -9.47 -2.63
CA GLU A 60 -3.92 -9.45 -4.04
C GLU A 60 -4.46 -8.08 -4.46
N LYS A 61 -5.28 -7.44 -3.61
CA LYS A 61 -5.83 -6.10 -3.88
C LYS A 61 -4.76 -5.03 -3.83
N VAL A 62 -3.80 -5.15 -2.90
CA VAL A 62 -2.63 -4.27 -2.83
C VAL A 62 -1.78 -4.39 -4.10
N LEU A 63 -1.47 -5.60 -4.55
CA LEU A 63 -0.71 -5.85 -5.77
C LEU A 63 -1.45 -5.32 -7.02
N ALA A 64 -2.76 -5.52 -7.10
CA ALA A 64 -3.58 -4.96 -8.17
C ALA A 64 -3.53 -3.41 -8.15
N MET A 65 -3.47 -2.80 -6.98
CA MET A 65 -3.31 -1.35 -6.84
C MET A 65 -1.94 -0.90 -7.36
N TYR A 66 -0.85 -1.57 -6.99
CA TYR A 66 0.48 -1.26 -7.51
C TYR A 66 0.58 -1.40 -9.02
N ALA A 67 -0.03 -2.44 -9.60
CA ALA A 67 -0.08 -2.61 -11.05
C ALA A 67 -0.72 -1.40 -11.73
N ARG A 68 -1.81 -0.86 -11.16
CA ARG A 68 -2.43 0.38 -11.64
C ARG A 68 -1.51 1.58 -11.46
N VAL A 69 -0.90 1.76 -10.29
CA VAL A 69 0.03 2.87 -10.05
C VAL A 69 1.13 2.86 -11.10
N VAL A 70 1.82 1.73 -11.31
CA VAL A 70 2.90 1.61 -12.30
C VAL A 70 2.41 1.89 -13.73
N THR A 71 1.20 1.44 -14.08
CA THR A 71 0.62 1.65 -15.42
C THR A 71 0.29 3.11 -15.70
N TYR A 72 -0.17 3.86 -14.68
CA TYR A 72 -0.66 5.23 -14.85
C TYR A 72 0.27 6.31 -14.27
N LEU A 73 1.39 5.92 -13.67
CA LEU A 73 2.36 6.85 -13.11
C LEU A 73 2.97 7.70 -14.24
N PRO A 74 2.86 9.04 -14.18
CA PRO A 74 3.49 9.91 -15.16
C PRO A 74 5.00 9.79 -15.10
N GLU A 75 5.66 9.76 -16.26
CA GLU A 75 7.11 9.61 -16.36
C GLU A 75 7.86 10.72 -15.61
N ALA A 76 7.35 11.96 -15.65
CA ALA A 76 7.91 13.08 -14.88
C ALA A 76 7.86 12.85 -13.36
N THR A 77 6.79 12.23 -12.84
CA THR A 77 6.67 11.88 -11.43
C THR A 77 7.60 10.72 -11.07
N ALA A 78 7.69 9.70 -11.94
CA ALA A 78 8.60 8.57 -11.76
C ALA A 78 10.07 9.04 -11.71
N GLN A 79 10.48 9.90 -12.64
CA GLN A 79 11.84 10.48 -12.65
C GLN A 79 12.12 11.28 -11.38
N ARG A 80 11.17 12.09 -10.91
CA ARG A 80 11.31 12.83 -9.64
C ARG A 80 11.54 11.88 -8.46
N TRP A 81 10.84 10.76 -8.39
CA TRP A 81 11.02 9.79 -7.31
C TRP A 81 12.37 9.08 -7.37
N LEU A 82 12.82 8.72 -8.57
CA LEU A 82 14.13 8.08 -8.78
C LEU A 82 15.29 9.04 -8.51
N CYS A 83 15.18 10.31 -8.89
CA CYS A 83 16.19 11.33 -8.60
C CYS A 83 16.23 11.71 -7.11
N ALA A 84 15.08 11.73 -6.43
CA ALA A 84 15.01 12.00 -4.99
C ALA A 84 15.70 10.92 -4.15
N THR A 85 15.84 9.69 -4.66
CA THR A 85 16.61 8.62 -4.02
C THR A 85 18.12 8.66 -4.32
N GLN A 86 18.59 9.62 -5.14
CA GLN A 86 20.01 9.71 -5.58
C GLN A 86 20.82 10.80 -4.87
N THR A 87 20.30 11.46 -3.84
CA THR A 87 21.14 12.34 -3.00
C THR A 87 22.03 11.49 -2.07
N PRO A 88 23.38 11.62 -2.16
CA PRO A 88 24.33 10.87 -1.34
C PRO A 88 24.33 11.28 0.13
#